data_AF-A0A0C2YU66-F1
#
_entry.id   AF-A0A0C2YU66-F1
#
_cell.length_a   1.000
_cell.length_b   1.000
_cell.length_c   1.000
_cell.angle_alpha   90.00
_cell.angle_beta   90.00
_cell.angle_gamma   90.00
#
_symmetry.space_group_name_H-M   'P 1'
#
loop_
_entity.id
_entity.type
_entity.pdbx_description
1 polymer ?
#
loop_
_entity_poly.entity_id
_entity_poly.type
_entity_poly.pdbx_seq_one_letter_code
_entity_poly.pdbx_strand_id
1 'polypeptide(L)' 'MDADDLEPRKKPQALKNLDPMSIEELKDYIADLEGEILRAREAITRKQAVKAGAEAFFKR' A
#
# COMPACT_ATOMS: atom_id res chain seq x y z
N MET A 1 5.13 15.68 -29.88
CA MET A 1 5.30 14.26 -29.52
C MET A 1 5.49 14.26 -28.01
N ASP A 2 4.40 14.11 -27.26
CA ASP A 2 4.42 14.17 -25.80
C ASP A 2 5.04 12.87 -25.27
N ALA A 3 6.12 13.00 -24.50
CA ALA A 3 6.89 11.88 -23.96
C ALA A 3 6.11 11.02 -22.95
N ASP A 4 4.93 11.48 -22.51
CA ASP A 4 4.06 10.80 -21.55
C ASP A 4 3.27 9.61 -22.14
N ASP A 5 3.24 9.44 -23.46
CA ASP A 5 2.52 8.33 -24.11
C ASP A 5 3.37 7.04 -24.24
N LEU A 6 4.62 7.07 -23.77
CA LEU A 6 5.57 5.95 -23.86
C LEU A 6 5.74 5.14 -22.57
N GLU A 7 5.04 5.48 -21.50
CA GLU A 7 5.09 4.67 -20.28
C GLU A 7 4.20 3.44 -20.41
N PRO A 8 4.74 2.21 -20.25
CA PRO A 8 3.93 1.00 -20.23
C PRO A 8 2.89 1.12 -19.12
N ARG A 9 1.61 1.22 -19.48
CA ARG A 9 0.50 1.21 -18.52
C ARG A 9 0.64 -0.05 -17.67
N LYS A 10 0.94 0.12 -16.38
CA LYS A 10 1.09 -0.99 -15.44
C LYS A 10 -0.19 -1.81 -15.48
N LYS A 11 -0.09 -3.04 -16.00
CA LYS A 11 -1.23 -3.95 -16.00
C LYS A 11 -1.70 -4.13 -14.55
N PRO A 12 -3.01 -4.08 -14.26
CA PRO A 12 -3.51 -4.37 -12.93
C PRO A 12 -2.95 -5.71 -12.47
N GLN A 13 -2.38 -5.76 -11.26
CA GLN A 13 -1.98 -7.04 -10.69
C GLN A 13 -3.25 -7.88 -10.52
N ALA A 14 -3.23 -9.09 -11.08
CA ALA A 14 -4.34 -10.01 -10.93
C ALA A 14 -4.50 -10.35 -9.45
N LEU A 15 -5.75 -10.28 -8.96
CA LEU A 15 -6.07 -10.71 -7.61
C LEU A 15 -5.80 -12.22 -7.47
N LYS A 16 -5.41 -12.63 -6.26
CA LYS A 16 -5.21 -14.05 -5.96
C LYS A 16 -6.54 -14.79 -6.11
N ASN A 17 -6.52 -15.94 -6.79
CA ASN A 17 -7.71 -16.79 -6.87
C ASN A 17 -7.92 -17.46 -5.51
N LEU A 18 -9.10 -17.24 -4.91
CA LEU A 18 -9.46 -17.76 -3.59
C LEU A 18 -10.29 -19.04 -3.65
N ASP A 19 -10.83 -19.40 -4.83
CA ASP A 19 -11.69 -20.57 -5.02
C ASP A 19 -11.09 -21.91 -4.52
N PRO A 20 -9.77 -22.19 -4.67
CA PRO A 20 -9.22 -23.46 -4.19
C PRO A 20 -8.88 -23.48 -2.70
N MET A 21 -9.03 -22.35 -1.98
CA MET A 21 -8.63 -22.26 -0.56
C MET A 21 -9.73 -22.78 0.38
N SER A 22 -9.32 -23.50 1.41
CA SER A 22 -10.16 -23.88 2.54
C SER A 22 -10.45 -22.68 3.46
N ILE A 23 -11.43 -22.84 4.36
CA ILE A 23 -11.80 -21.78 5.31
C ILE A 23 -10.62 -21.37 6.21
N GLU A 24 -9.81 -22.32 6.68
CA GLU A 24 -8.65 -22.00 7.51
C GLU A 24 -7.58 -21.25 6.72
N GLU A 25 -7.30 -21.66 5.48
CA GLU A 25 -6.37 -20.93 4.60
C GLU A 25 -6.85 -19.50 4.30
N LEU A 26 -8.16 -19.29 4.18
CA LEU A 26 -8.73 -17.95 4.02
C LEU A 26 -8.57 -17.09 5.27
N LYS A 27 -8.70 -17.68 6.46
CA LYS A 27 -8.46 -16.96 7.73
C LYS A 27 -7.00 -16.54 7.86
N ASP A 28 -6.08 -17.45 7.55
CA ASP A 28 -4.64 -17.17 7.58
C ASP A 28 -4.29 -16.08 6.56
N TYR A 29 -4.85 -16.17 5.34
CA TYR A 29 -4.66 -15.15 4.31
C TYR A 29 -5.18 -13.77 4.74
N ILE A 30 -6.33 -13.71 5.42
CA ILE A 30 -6.86 -12.46 5.97
C ILE A 30 -5.91 -11.91 7.04
N ALA A 31 -5.45 -12.75 7.98
CA ALA A 31 -4.55 -12.32 9.05
C ALA A 31 -3.25 -11.71 8.50
N ASP A 32 -2.68 -12.32 7.46
CA ASP A 32 -1.49 -11.80 6.77
C ASP A 32 -1.76 -10.42 6.14
N LEU A 33 -2.88 -10.27 5.43
CA LEU A 33 -3.27 -9.01 4.81
C LEU A 33 -3.52 -7.91 5.85
N GLU A 34 -4.17 -8.22 6.96
CA GLU A 34 -4.40 -7.28 8.06
C GLU A 34 -3.08 -6.82 8.68
N GLY A 35 -2.12 -7.72 8.83
CA GLY A 35 -0.76 -7.39 9.26
C GLY A 35 -0.06 -6.39 8.33
N GLU A 36 -0.16 -6.60 7.01
CA GLU A 36 0.43 -5.68 6.04
C GLU A 36 -0.30 -4.32 6.02
N ILE A 37 -1.63 -4.31 6.19
CA ILE A 37 -2.40 -3.07 6.35
C ILE A 37 -1.92 -2.29 7.58
N LEU A 38 -1.70 -2.95 8.71
CA LEU A 38 -1.20 -2.31 9.92
C LEU A 38 0.19 -1.70 9.67
N ARG A 39 1.12 -2.46 9.09
CA ARG A 39 2.46 -2.00 8.73
C ARG A 39 2.42 -0.78 7.81
N ALA A 40 1.56 -0.80 6.78
CA ALA A 40 1.39 0.30 5.85
C ALA A 40 0.86 1.56 6.56
N ARG A 41 -0.13 1.41 7.44
CA ARG A 41 -0.68 2.51 8.25
C ARG A 41 0.39 3.14 9.13
N GLU A 42 1.19 2.36 9.83
CA GLU A 42 2.29 2.89 10.65
C GLU A 42 3.32 3.64 9.79
N ALA A 43 3.67 3.12 8.61
CA ALA A 43 4.58 3.80 7.70
C ALA A 43 4.02 5.15 7.23
N ILE A 44 2.72 5.24 6.96
CA ILE A 44 2.02 6.48 6.64
C ILE A 44 2.11 7.46 7.81
N THR A 45 1.77 7.02 9.03
CA THR A 45 1.84 7.87 10.23
C THR A 45 3.24 8.44 10.44
N ARG A 46 4.29 7.61 10.30
CA ARG A 46 5.69 8.07 10.39
C ARG A 46 6.01 9.15 9.33
N LYS A 47 5.60 8.92 8.08
CA LYS A 47 5.81 9.89 6.98
C LYS A 47 5.06 11.21 7.21
N GLN A 48 3.84 11.15 7.74
CA GLN A 48 3.05 12.33 8.08
C GLN A 48 3.70 13.14 9.20
N ALA A 49 4.22 12.48 10.24
CA ALA A 49 4.94 13.15 11.32
C ALA A 49 6.19 13.89 10.82
N VAL A 50 6.96 13.27 9.93
CA VAL A 50 8.12 13.92 9.28
C VAL A 50 7.67 15.15 8.48
N LYS A 51 6.61 15.03 7.69
CA LYS A 51 6.06 16.15 6.90
C LYS A 51 5.62 17.31 7.80
N ALA A 52 4.88 17.02 8.87
CA ALA A 52 4.42 18.04 9.81
C ALA A 52 5.59 18.74 10.53
N GLY A 53 6.63 18.00 10.91
CA GLY A 53 7.86 18.56 11.48
C GLY A 53 8.59 19.50 10.50
N ALA A 54 8.67 19.12 9.22
CA ALA A 54 9.22 19.98 8.18
C ALA A 54 8.38 21.25 7.97
N GLU A 55 7.05 21.12 7.85
CA GLU A 55 6.15 22.28 7.70
C GLU A 55 6.25 23.26 8.87
N ALA A 56 6.43 22.76 10.11
CA ALA A 56 6.65 23.61 11.29
C ALA A 56 8.01 24.32 11.28
N PHE A 57 9.04 23.70 10.70
CA PHE A 57 10.36 24.30 10.53
C PHE A 57 10.36 25.44 9.52
N PHE A 58 9.63 25.30 8.40
CA PHE A 58 9.56 26.31 7.33
C PHE A 58 8.54 27.44 7.57
N LYS A 59 7.67 27.32 8.59
CA LYS A 59 6.71 28.37 8.99
C LYS A 59 7.21 29.29 10.11
N ARG A 60 8.45 29.09 10.58
CA ARG A 60 9.14 30.00 11.51
C ARG A 60 9.99 31.00 10.76
#